data_AF-W4H5K6-F1
#
_entry.id   AF-W4H5K6-F1
#
_cell.length_a   1.000
_cell.length_b   1.000
_cell.length_c   1.000
_cell.angle_alpha   90.00
_cell.angle_beta   90.00
_cell.angle_gamma   90.00
#
_symmetry.space_group_name_H-M   'P 1'
#
loop_
_entity.id
_entity.type
_entity.pdbx_description
1 polymer ?
#
loop_
_entity_poly.entity_id
_entity_poly.type
_entity_poly.pdbx_seq_one_letter_code
_entity_poly.pdbx_strand_id
1 'polypeptide(L)'
;MVQDCGKLSMKVIDHLHLHEFNATEKSDEYAKVRVTGWPRWHYGVLTMYSGHLAIPSCTNATGFDKRNDLLDFPTFSNDSVANHAHLHAWQDFIFFSKFHFRRGDYNHMQLHDLNLNKVSEYATFMALVATRRYKLAIDNR
;
A
#
# COMPACT_ATOMS: atom_id res chain seq x y z
N MET A 1 -0.07 -23.49 -0.98
CA MET A 1 -0.37 -22.66 0.21
C MET A 1 -0.56 -21.19 -0.11
N VAL A 2 0.50 -20.39 -0.38
CA VAL A 2 0.35 -18.93 -0.62
C VAL A 2 -0.62 -18.62 -1.78
N GLN A 3 -0.50 -19.37 -2.89
CA GLN A 3 -1.41 -19.23 -4.03
C GLN A 3 -2.85 -19.61 -3.69
N ASP A 4 -3.06 -20.59 -2.83
CA ASP A 4 -4.40 -21.04 -2.43
C ASP A 4 -5.07 -20.02 -1.50
N CYS A 5 -4.30 -19.45 -0.58
CA CYS A 5 -4.73 -18.32 0.23
C CYS A 5 -5.08 -17.11 -0.64
N GLY A 6 -4.26 -16.78 -1.64
CA GLY A 6 -4.56 -15.70 -2.58
C GLY A 6 -5.85 -15.94 -3.38
N LYS A 7 -6.06 -17.17 -3.86
CA LYS A 7 -7.32 -17.56 -4.54
C LYS A 7 -8.52 -17.43 -3.61
N LEU A 8 -8.40 -17.84 -2.34
CA LEU A 8 -9.48 -17.71 -1.36
C LEU A 8 -9.77 -16.23 -1.06
N SER A 9 -8.75 -15.38 -0.89
CA SER A 9 -8.92 -13.94 -0.72
C SER A 9 -9.70 -13.34 -1.89
N MET A 10 -9.36 -13.68 -3.14
CA MET A 10 -10.11 -13.19 -4.29
C MET A 10 -11.58 -13.66 -4.29
N LYS A 11 -11.85 -14.92 -3.95
CA LYS A 11 -13.22 -15.41 -3.81
C LYS A 11 -14.01 -14.65 -2.75
N VAL A 12 -13.37 -14.30 -1.63
CA VAL A 12 -14.00 -13.50 -0.58
C VAL A 12 -14.28 -12.08 -1.08
N ILE A 13 -13.32 -11.44 -1.78
CA ILE A 13 -13.54 -10.12 -2.39
C ILE A 13 -14.75 -10.15 -3.33
N ASP A 14 -14.80 -11.14 -4.22
CA ASP A 14 -15.89 -11.28 -5.18
C ASP A 14 -17.23 -11.48 -4.48
N HIS A 15 -17.28 -12.31 -3.43
CA HIS A 15 -18.48 -12.53 -2.65
C HIS A 15 -18.97 -11.24 -1.96
N LEU A 16 -18.07 -10.54 -1.26
CA LEU A 16 -18.39 -9.27 -0.63
C LEU A 16 -18.87 -8.24 -1.66
N HIS A 17 -18.20 -8.17 -2.81
CA HIS A 17 -18.59 -7.29 -3.91
C HIS A 17 -19.97 -7.63 -4.44
N LEU A 18 -20.27 -8.90 -4.71
CA LEU A 18 -21.51 -9.29 -5.40
C LEU A 18 -22.73 -9.32 -4.48
N HIS A 19 -22.53 -9.61 -3.19
CA HIS A 19 -23.65 -9.97 -2.29
C HIS A 19 -23.78 -9.09 -1.05
N GLU A 20 -22.68 -8.56 -0.51
CA GLU A 20 -22.73 -7.87 0.79
C GLU A 20 -22.84 -6.34 0.67
N PHE A 21 -22.25 -5.75 -0.38
CA PHE A 21 -22.29 -4.30 -0.59
C PHE A 21 -23.35 -3.90 -1.61
N ASN A 22 -24.22 -2.97 -1.23
CA ASN A 22 -25.23 -2.41 -2.13
C ASN A 22 -24.66 -1.30 -3.03
N ALA A 23 -25.49 -0.79 -3.96
CA ALA A 23 -25.08 0.24 -4.92
C ALA A 23 -24.63 1.56 -4.25
N THR A 24 -25.28 1.94 -3.14
CA THR A 24 -24.92 3.15 -2.38
C THR A 24 -23.55 3.01 -1.74
N GLU A 25 -23.27 1.89 -1.08
CA GLU A 25 -21.99 1.68 -0.40
C GLU A 25 -20.81 1.54 -1.38
N LYS A 26 -21.09 1.13 -2.61
CA LYS A 26 -20.12 1.08 -3.73
C LYS A 26 -19.88 2.44 -4.39
N SER A 27 -20.73 3.43 -4.14
CA SER A 27 -20.65 4.73 -4.80
C SER A 27 -19.45 5.55 -4.33
N ASP A 28 -18.94 6.41 -5.21
CA ASP A 28 -17.84 7.33 -4.89
C ASP A 28 -18.19 8.29 -3.73
N GLU A 29 -19.44 8.72 -3.63
CA GLU A 29 -19.93 9.56 -2.54
C GLU A 29 -19.74 8.86 -1.18
N TYR A 30 -20.11 7.58 -1.09
CA TYR A 30 -19.98 6.82 0.14
C TYR A 30 -18.52 6.46 0.44
N ALA A 31 -17.76 6.06 -0.59
CA ALA A 31 -16.41 5.54 -0.45
C ALA A 31 -15.33 6.63 -0.27
N LYS A 32 -15.53 7.85 -0.81
CA LYS A 32 -14.50 8.90 -0.84
C LYS A 32 -14.92 10.18 -0.12
N VAL A 33 -16.16 10.62 -0.32
CA VAL A 33 -16.63 11.91 0.23
C VAL A 33 -17.01 11.75 1.70
N ARG A 34 -17.78 10.73 2.02
CA ARG A 34 -18.28 10.50 3.38
C ARG A 34 -17.40 9.60 4.23
N VAL A 35 -16.61 8.72 3.60
CA VAL A 35 -15.71 7.77 4.26
C VAL A 35 -16.46 6.94 5.33
N THR A 36 -17.73 6.64 5.09
CA THR A 36 -18.62 6.08 6.12
C THR A 36 -18.28 4.63 6.41
N GLY A 37 -18.21 4.28 7.71
CA GLY A 37 -17.90 2.93 8.16
C GLY A 37 -16.42 2.56 8.10
N TRP A 38 -15.54 3.42 7.60
CA TRP A 38 -14.09 3.17 7.63
C TRP A 38 -13.54 3.13 9.07
N PRO A 39 -12.61 2.21 9.40
CA PRO A 39 -12.06 1.12 8.57
C PRO A 39 -12.82 -0.21 8.71
N ARG A 40 -14.00 -0.25 9.35
CA ARG A 40 -14.67 -1.50 9.79
C ARG A 40 -15.70 -2.09 8.82
N TRP A 41 -16.44 -1.28 8.08
CA TRP A 41 -17.34 -1.71 7.01
C TRP A 41 -17.32 -0.67 5.88
N HIS A 42 -16.43 -0.89 4.91
CA HIS A 42 -16.16 0.08 3.85
C HIS A 42 -15.70 -0.62 2.57
N TYR A 43 -16.35 -0.33 1.45
CA TYR A 43 -16.10 -0.99 0.17
C TYR A 43 -14.65 -0.82 -0.31
N GLY A 44 -14.04 0.34 -0.06
CA GLY A 44 -12.64 0.60 -0.42
C GLY A 44 -11.59 -0.30 0.28
N VAL A 45 -11.97 -1.12 1.26
CA VAL A 45 -11.03 -2.00 1.99
C VAL A 45 -11.42 -3.48 1.91
N LEU A 46 -12.12 -3.91 0.86
CA LEU A 46 -12.45 -5.32 0.62
C LEU A 46 -11.24 -6.26 0.73
N THR A 47 -10.09 -5.82 0.23
CA THR A 47 -8.83 -6.56 0.32
C THR A 47 -8.44 -6.87 1.77
N MET A 48 -8.69 -5.96 2.72
CA MET A 48 -8.41 -6.17 4.14
C MET A 48 -9.33 -7.22 4.76
N TYR A 49 -10.65 -7.16 4.51
CA TYR A 49 -11.58 -8.20 4.97
C TYR A 49 -11.22 -9.56 4.38
N SER A 50 -10.89 -9.58 3.09
CA SER A 50 -10.54 -10.82 2.42
C SER A 50 -9.29 -11.47 2.98
N GLY A 51 -8.28 -10.69 3.37
CA GLY A 51 -7.10 -11.20 4.06
C GLY A 51 -7.46 -11.73 5.44
N HIS A 52 -8.27 -10.98 6.19
CA HIS A 52 -8.69 -11.35 7.54
C HIS A 52 -9.52 -12.64 7.59
N LEU A 53 -10.32 -12.90 6.56
CA LEU A 53 -11.13 -14.12 6.47
C LEU A 53 -10.38 -15.29 5.82
N ALA A 54 -9.65 -15.03 4.73
CA ALA A 54 -9.02 -16.10 3.96
C ALA A 54 -7.77 -16.66 4.63
N ILE A 55 -6.90 -15.82 5.21
CA ILE A 55 -5.61 -16.27 5.75
C ILE A 55 -5.81 -17.27 6.89
N PRO A 56 -6.58 -16.97 7.96
CA PRO A 56 -6.77 -17.95 9.04
C PRO A 56 -7.42 -19.25 8.55
N SER A 57 -8.34 -19.14 7.58
CA SER A 57 -9.03 -20.30 6.99
C SER A 57 -8.07 -21.21 6.21
N CYS A 58 -7.26 -20.64 5.31
CA CYS A 58 -6.34 -21.42 4.48
C CYS A 58 -5.10 -21.91 5.24
N THR A 59 -4.73 -21.26 6.35
CA THR A 59 -3.60 -21.68 7.19
C THR A 59 -4.04 -22.39 8.47
N ASN A 60 -5.29 -22.83 8.59
CA ASN A 60 -5.83 -23.38 9.83
C ASN A 60 -5.00 -24.57 10.36
N ALA A 61 -4.50 -25.41 9.45
CA ALA A 61 -3.71 -26.59 9.82
C ALA A 61 -2.27 -26.26 10.29
N THR A 62 -1.71 -25.12 9.86
CA THR A 62 -0.29 -24.77 10.13
C THR A 62 -0.13 -23.56 11.04
N GLY A 63 -1.19 -22.78 11.24
CA GLY A 63 -1.10 -21.42 11.76
C GLY A 63 -0.47 -20.45 10.78
N PHE A 64 -0.45 -19.17 11.17
CA PHE A 64 0.30 -18.12 10.50
C PHE A 64 0.84 -17.13 11.54
N ASP A 65 1.93 -16.45 11.19
CA ASP A 65 2.48 -15.33 11.95
C ASP A 65 2.50 -14.08 11.07
N LYS A 66 2.21 -12.93 11.67
CA LYS A 66 2.20 -11.63 11.00
C LYS A 66 3.39 -10.81 11.46
N ARG A 67 4.40 -10.71 10.59
CA ARG A 67 5.55 -9.81 10.75
C ARG A 67 5.22 -8.41 10.23
N ASN A 68 4.72 -7.56 11.12
CA ASN A 68 4.37 -6.15 10.82
C ASN A 68 5.59 -5.32 10.41
N ASP A 69 6.78 -5.78 10.75
CA ASP A 69 8.06 -5.16 10.43
C ASP A 69 8.58 -5.52 9.04
N LEU A 70 7.97 -6.46 8.30
CA LEU A 70 8.50 -6.89 7.00
C LEU A 70 7.76 -6.28 5.80
N LEU A 71 6.44 -6.40 5.74
CA LEU A 71 5.68 -6.16 4.51
C LEU A 71 4.85 -4.87 4.50
N ASP A 72 4.46 -4.37 5.67
CA ASP A 72 3.61 -3.19 5.82
C ASP A 72 4.32 -2.12 6.66
N PHE A 73 5.57 -1.82 6.27
CA PHE A 73 6.44 -0.94 7.04
C PHE A 73 6.42 0.50 6.51
N PRO A 74 6.25 1.53 7.36
CA PRO A 74 6.01 2.89 6.89
C PRO A 74 7.22 3.50 6.20
N THR A 75 7.00 4.12 5.03
CA THR A 75 8.04 4.83 4.28
C THR A 75 8.58 6.06 4.99
N PHE A 76 7.93 6.58 6.03
CA PHE A 76 8.46 7.71 6.80
C PHE A 76 9.46 7.29 7.88
N SER A 77 9.74 5.99 8.03
CA SER A 77 10.67 5.48 9.02
C SER A 77 12.13 5.89 8.73
N ASN A 78 12.91 5.97 9.80
CA ASN A 78 14.37 6.14 9.75
C ASN A 78 15.12 4.82 10.01
N ASP A 79 14.42 3.70 10.08
CA ASP A 79 15.00 2.36 10.25
C ASP A 79 15.79 1.93 8.99
N SER A 80 16.56 0.86 9.13
CA SER A 80 17.37 0.30 8.06
C SER A 80 16.52 -0.38 7.00
N VAL A 81 16.74 -0.05 5.74
CA VAL A 81 16.08 -0.72 4.60
C VAL A 81 16.32 -2.23 4.61
N ALA A 82 17.45 -2.70 5.14
CA ALA A 82 17.79 -4.12 5.21
C ALA A 82 16.85 -4.95 6.09
N ASN A 83 16.06 -4.31 6.97
CA ASN A 83 15.16 -4.98 7.90
C ASN A 83 13.75 -5.19 7.34
N HIS A 84 13.44 -4.63 6.17
CA HIS A 84 12.07 -4.55 5.65
C HIS A 84 12.01 -5.01 4.20
N ALA A 85 11.17 -6.01 3.92
CA ALA A 85 11.02 -6.56 2.56
C ALA A 85 10.17 -5.65 1.66
N HIS A 86 9.22 -4.91 2.23
CA HIS A 86 8.33 -4.03 1.50
C HIS A 86 7.94 -2.80 2.35
N LEU A 87 7.85 -1.65 1.68
CA LEU A 87 7.55 -0.36 2.29
C LEU A 87 6.18 0.14 1.84
N HIS A 88 5.42 0.72 2.76
CA HIS A 88 4.10 1.28 2.51
C HIS A 88 4.11 2.80 2.69
N ALA A 89 3.74 3.51 1.62
CA ALA A 89 3.48 4.94 1.64
C ALA A 89 2.12 5.26 2.28
N TRP A 90 2.16 5.60 3.58
CA TRP A 90 0.99 5.91 4.38
C TRP A 90 0.28 7.19 3.93
N GLN A 91 -0.94 7.40 4.45
CA GLN A 91 -1.78 8.56 4.14
C GLN A 91 -1.46 9.73 5.09
N ASP A 92 -0.20 10.15 5.13
CA ASP A 92 0.27 11.25 5.98
C ASP A 92 1.24 12.18 5.24
N PHE A 93 1.67 13.23 5.93
CA PHE A 93 2.58 14.25 5.43
C PHE A 93 3.99 14.14 6.03
N ILE A 94 4.33 13.00 6.66
CA ILE A 94 5.67 12.79 7.23
C ILE A 94 6.62 12.40 6.09
N PHE A 95 7.87 12.87 6.14
CA PHE A 95 8.88 12.56 5.13
C PHE A 95 9.31 11.08 5.23
N PHE A 96 9.24 10.25 4.19
CA PHE A 96 8.72 10.39 2.83
C PHE A 96 7.18 10.28 2.75
N SER A 97 6.55 11.24 2.05
CA SER A 97 5.10 11.29 1.82
C SER A 97 4.76 11.31 0.34
N LYS A 98 3.80 10.47 -0.07
CA LYS A 98 3.28 10.44 -1.44
C LYS A 98 2.53 11.72 -1.83
N PHE A 99 2.00 12.48 -0.86
CA PHE A 99 1.34 13.76 -1.13
C PHE A 99 2.36 14.85 -1.43
N HIS A 100 3.41 14.95 -0.61
CA HIS A 100 4.54 15.84 -0.88
C HIS A 100 5.22 15.50 -2.22
N PHE A 101 5.46 14.22 -2.47
CA PHE A 101 5.99 13.76 -3.75
C PHE A 101 5.11 14.19 -4.94
N ARG A 102 3.79 13.99 -4.87
CA ARG A 102 2.85 14.37 -5.94
C ARG A 102 2.85 15.86 -6.25
N ARG A 103 3.05 16.71 -5.23
CA ARG A 103 3.17 18.17 -5.40
C ARG A 103 4.51 18.62 -5.99
N GLY A 104 5.46 17.70 -6.11
CA GLY A 104 6.81 18.01 -6.59
C GLY A 104 7.72 18.58 -5.51
N ASP A 105 7.35 18.46 -4.23
CA ASP A 105 8.10 19.04 -3.11
C ASP A 105 9.52 18.46 -3.00
N TYR A 106 9.77 17.27 -3.56
CA TYR A 106 11.07 16.60 -3.58
C TYR A 106 11.87 16.81 -4.89
N ASN A 107 11.36 17.58 -5.87
CA ASN A 107 11.99 17.72 -7.19
C ASN A 107 13.41 18.28 -7.13
N HIS A 108 13.69 19.14 -6.14
CA HIS A 108 14.97 19.81 -5.95
C HIS A 108 16.06 18.90 -5.34
N MET A 109 15.68 17.76 -4.74
CA MET A 109 16.62 16.86 -4.08
C MET A 109 17.53 16.16 -5.08
N GLN A 110 18.82 16.03 -4.76
CA GLN A 110 19.76 15.27 -5.60
C GLN A 110 19.79 13.80 -5.16
N LEU A 111 19.86 12.88 -6.12
CA LEU A 111 19.82 11.44 -5.84
C LEU A 111 21.02 10.96 -5.01
N HIS A 112 22.18 11.62 -5.17
CA HIS A 112 23.41 11.27 -4.46
C HIS A 112 23.45 11.78 -3.00
N ASP A 113 22.57 12.70 -2.63
CA ASP A 113 22.46 13.22 -1.26
C ASP A 113 21.63 12.29 -0.35
N LEU A 114 20.93 11.31 -0.92
CA LEU A 114 20.01 10.44 -0.19
C LEU A 114 20.74 9.21 0.37
N ASN A 115 20.56 8.94 1.66
CA ASN A 115 21.06 7.75 2.33
C ASN A 115 20.16 6.54 2.05
N LEU A 116 20.60 5.68 1.14
CA LEU A 116 19.86 4.48 0.73
C LEU A 116 19.75 3.39 1.82
N ASN A 117 20.47 3.51 2.93
CA ASN A 117 20.31 2.60 4.06
C ASN A 117 19.12 2.97 4.94
N LYS A 118 18.51 4.14 4.75
CA LYS A 118 17.42 4.66 5.56
C LYS A 118 16.10 4.65 4.78
N VAL A 119 15.06 4.09 5.38
CA VAL A 119 13.77 3.84 4.71
C VAL A 119 13.18 5.08 4.01
N SER A 120 13.10 6.22 4.68
CA SER A 120 12.52 7.45 4.12
C SER A 120 13.29 8.01 2.92
N GLU A 121 14.61 7.96 2.98
CA GLU A 121 15.46 8.47 1.92
C GLU A 121 15.54 7.49 0.75
N TYR A 122 15.53 6.18 1.02
CA TYR A 122 15.41 5.15 0.00
C TYR A 122 14.07 5.24 -0.75
N ALA A 123 12.95 5.41 -0.04
CA ALA A 123 11.64 5.60 -0.67
C ALA A 123 11.61 6.86 -1.56
N THR A 124 12.22 7.95 -1.09
CA THR A 124 12.39 9.18 -1.86
C THR A 124 13.21 8.95 -3.12
N PHE A 125 14.35 8.25 -3.00
CA PHE A 125 15.22 7.90 -4.11
C PHE A 125 14.46 7.10 -5.17
N MET A 126 13.76 6.04 -4.77
CA MET A 126 13.01 5.17 -5.69
C MET A 126 11.93 5.94 -6.44
N ALA A 127 11.19 6.82 -5.75
CA ALA A 127 10.16 7.64 -6.36
C ALA A 127 10.74 8.64 -7.38
N LEU A 128 11.82 9.34 -7.03
CA LEU A 128 12.48 10.29 -7.94
C LEU A 128 13.11 9.60 -9.15
N VAL A 129 13.75 8.45 -8.96
CA VAL A 129 14.34 7.65 -10.05
C VAL A 129 13.26 7.22 -11.04
N ALA A 130 12.14 6.69 -10.56
CA ALA A 130 11.03 6.25 -11.41
C ALA A 130 10.49 7.40 -12.27
N THR A 131 10.27 8.58 -11.67
CA THR A 131 9.73 9.73 -12.40
C THR A 131 10.75 10.37 -13.33
N ARG A 132 12.02 10.48 -12.95
CA ARG A 132 13.07 11.05 -13.82
C ARG A 132 13.34 10.17 -15.03
N ARG A 133 13.39 8.84 -14.85
CA ARG A 133 13.49 7.88 -15.97
C ARG A 133 12.30 7.97 -16.90
N TYR A 134 11.09 8.10 -16.35
CA TYR A 134 9.88 8.27 -17.16
C TYR A 134 9.91 9.54 -18.01
N LYS A 135 10.34 10.68 -17.43
CA LYS A 135 10.48 11.95 -18.17
C LYS A 135 11.49 11.83 -19.32
N LEU A 136 12.68 11.27 -19.04
CA LEU A 136 13.68 10.99 -20.09
C LEU A 136 13.15 10.09 -21.21
N ALA A 137 12.28 9.12 -20.89
CA ALA A 137 11.69 8.23 -21.90
C ALA A 137 10.61 8.91 -22.77
N ILE A 138 9.94 9.96 -22.25
CA ILE A 138 8.99 10.78 -23.03
C ILE A 138 9.74 11.79 -23.88
N ASP A 139 10.73 12.49 -23.31
CA ASP A 139 11.44 13.57 -24.00
C ASP A 139 12.30 13.07 -25.18
N ASN A 140 12.58 11.77 -25.25
CA ASN A 140 13.28 11.10 -26.34
C ASN A 140 12.35 10.42 -27.38
N ARG A 141 11.02 10.66 -27.33
CA ARG A 141 10.05 10.22 -28.34
C ARG A 141 9.59 11.39 -29.19
#